data_AF-A0A9E3IDV4-F1
#
_entry.id   AF-A0A9E3IDV4-F1
#
_cell.length_a   1.000
_cell.length_b   1.000
_cell.length_c   1.000
_cell.angle_alpha   90.00
_cell.angle_beta   90.00
_cell.angle_gamma   90.00
#
_symmetry.space_group_name_H-M   'P 1'
#
loop_
_entity.id
_entity.type
_entity.pdbx_description
1 polymer ?
#
loop_
_entity_poly.entity_id
_entity_poly.type
_entity_poly.pdbx_seq_one_letter_code
_entity_poly.pdbx_strand_id
1 'polypeptide(L)' 'MPTLFRFLFFCATIAGMIYLAMWSLVVFVEPRERDVTVRIPSERLNPPEQAADQETGR' A
#
# COMPACT_ATOMS: atom_id res chain seq x y z
N MET A 1 -2.14 46.97 4.09
CA MET A 1 -3.15 46.27 4.93
C MET A 1 -2.60 44.88 5.27
N PRO A 2 -2.13 44.63 6.49
CA PRO A 2 -1.40 43.41 6.87
C PRO A 2 -2.25 42.12 6.99
N THR A 3 -3.48 42.11 6.44
CA THR A 3 -4.43 41.00 6.57
C THR A 3 -4.08 39.79 5.69
N LEU A 4 -3.61 40.01 4.46
CA LEU A 4 -3.21 38.93 3.56
C LEU A 4 -1.97 38.20 4.06
N PHE A 5 -0.96 38.93 4.55
CA PHE A 5 0.24 38.31 5.10
C PHE A 5 -0.06 37.46 6.34
N ARG A 6 -0.96 37.93 7.22
CA ARG A 6 -1.43 37.15 8.37
C ARG A 6 -2.14 35.86 7.95
N PHE A 7 -2.98 35.94 6.91
CA PHE A 7 -3.64 34.76 6.36
C PHE A 7 -2.64 33.75 5.79
N LEU A 8 -1.68 34.20 4.99
CA LEU A 8 -0.63 33.32 4.45
C LEU A 8 0.23 32.70 5.54
N PHE A 9 0.58 33.47 6.57
CA PHE A 9 1.34 32.95 7.70
C PHE A 9 0.58 31.86 8.45
N PHE A 10 -0.73 32.03 8.62
CA PHE A 10 -1.59 31.02 9.21
C PHE A 10 -1.62 29.73 8.36
N CYS A 11 -1.82 29.86 7.04
CA CYS A 11 -1.77 28.72 6.13
C CYS A 11 -0.41 28.02 6.15
N ALA A 12 0.70 28.77 6.12
CA ALA A 12 2.05 28.23 6.17
C ALA A 12 2.32 27.47 7.48
N THR A 13 1.81 27.99 8.60
CA THR A 13 1.91 27.32 9.91
C THR A 13 1.18 25.98 9.89
N ILE A 14 -0.06 25.94 9.37
CA ILE A 14 -0.83 24.69 9.27
C ILE A 14 -0.13 23.69 8.35
N ALA A 15 0.28 24.13 7.16
CA ALA A 15 1.00 23.27 6.22
C ALA A 15 2.30 22.73 6.83
N GLY A 16 3.04 23.58 7.55
CA GLY A 16 4.24 23.19 8.29
C GLY A 16 3.94 22.15 9.37
N MET A 17 2.88 22.33 10.16
CA MET A 17 2.48 21.35 11.17
C MET A 17 2.10 20.00 10.56
N ILE A 18 1.35 19.99 9.47
CA ILE A 18 0.98 18.75 8.76
C ILE A 18 2.23 18.05 8.25
N TYR A 19 3.12 18.80 7.59
CA TYR A 19 4.36 18.24 7.07
C TYR A 19 5.26 17.71 8.18
N LEU A 20 5.40 18.43 9.29
CA LEU A 20 6.15 17.99 10.46
C LEU A 20 5.57 16.72 11.07
N ALA A 21 4.24 16.60 11.15
CA ALA A 21 3.59 15.38 11.61
C ALA A 21 3.93 14.20 10.70
N MET A 22 3.86 14.37 9.37
CA MET A 22 4.25 13.33 8.42
C MET A 22 5.73 12.96 8.53
N TRP A 23 6.61 13.96 8.60
CA TRP A 23 8.05 13.77 8.74
C TRP A 23 8.41 13.04 10.04
N SER A 24 7.74 13.39 11.14
CA SER A 24 7.87 12.72 12.43
C SER A 24 7.56 11.23 12.33
N LEU A 25 6.50 10.84 11.60
CA LEU A 25 6.19 9.42 11.41
C LEU A 25 7.31 8.71 10.66
N VAL A 26 7.86 9.32 9.62
CA VAL A 26 8.96 8.71 8.85
C VAL A 26 10.23 8.51 9.67
N VAL A 27 10.57 9.46 10.54
CA VAL A 27 11.80 9.42 11.33
C VAL A 27 11.68 8.54 12.58
N PHE A 28 10.51 8.54 13.23
CA PHE A 28 10.34 7.88 14.52
C PHE A 28 9.55 6.56 14.46
N VAL A 29 8.99 6.19 13.31
CA VAL A 29 8.24 4.94 13.15
C VAL A 29 8.97 4.00 12.19
N GLU A 30 9.35 2.83 12.71
CA GLU A 30 9.93 1.75 11.92
C GLU A 30 8.82 0.94 11.22
N PRO A 31 8.88 0.77 9.88
CA PRO A 31 7.96 -0.10 9.17
C PRO A 31 8.13 -1.56 9.60
N ARG A 32 7.02 -2.24 9.89
CA ARG A 32 7.03 -3.68 10.22
C ARG A 32 6.70 -4.49 8.98
N GLU A 33 7.58 -5.41 8.63
CA GLU A 33 7.31 -6.41 7.60
C GLU A 33 6.28 -7.41 8.14
N ARG A 34 5.25 -7.68 7.33
CA ARG A 34 4.22 -8.67 7.65
C ARG A 34 4.21 -9.71 6.54
N ASP A 35 4.26 -10.98 6.92
CA ASP A 35 4.01 -12.08 6.00
C ASP A 35 2.59 -11.99 5.42
N VAL A 36 2.51 -11.83 4.11
CA VAL A 36 1.25 -11.84 3.35
C VAL A 36 1.12 -13.19 2.66
N THR A 37 0.45 -14.14 3.31
CA THR A 37 0.13 -15.43 2.70
C THR A 37 -1.06 -15.27 1.75
N VAL A 38 -0.79 -15.21 0.46
CA VAL A 38 -1.84 -15.30 -0.56
C VAL A 38 -2.18 -16.76 -0.78
N ARG A 39 -3.43 -17.16 -0.52
CA ARG A 39 -3.90 -18.52 -0.82
C ARG A 39 -3.96 -18.69 -2.34
N ILE A 40 -3.01 -19.42 -2.91
CA ILE A 40 -3.03 -19.75 -4.33
C ILE A 40 -4.12 -20.82 -4.55
N PRO A 41 -5.14 -20.55 -5.39
CA PRO A 41 -6.15 -21.55 -5.74
C PRO A 41 -5.49 -22.73 -6.47
N SER A 42 -5.82 -23.96 -6.05
CA SER A 42 -5.22 -25.20 -6.55
C SER A 42 -5.42 -25.40 -8.05
N GLU A 43 -6.46 -24.79 -8.62
CA GLU A 43 -6.76 -24.78 -10.07
C GLU A 43 -5.65 -24.11 -10.91
N ARG A 44 -4.81 -23.27 -10.28
CA ARG A 44 -3.67 -22.59 -10.93
C ARG A 44 -2.34 -23.31 -10.69
N LEU A 45 -2.26 -24.16 -9.68
CA LEU A 45 -1.02 -24.85 -9.27
C LEU A 45 -0.93 -26.26 -9.87
N ASN A 46 -2.06 -26.96 -9.97
CA ASN A 46 -2.15 -28.26 -10.62
C ASN A 46 -2.96 -28.08 -11.90
N PRO A 47 -2.32 -27.98 -13.09
CA PRO A 47 -3.03 -28.14 -14.35
C PRO A 47 -3.83 -29.45 -14.24
N PRO A 48 -5.11 -29.48 -14.65
CA PRO A 48 -5.87 -30.71 -14.56
C PRO A 48 -5.11 -31.78 -15.34
N GLU A 49 -4.67 -32.82 -14.62
CA GLU A 49 -4.26 -34.12 -15.14
C GLU A 49 -5.50 -34.81 -15.75
N GLN A 50 -6.19 -34.11 -16.66
CA GLN A 50 -7.41 -34.52 -17.34
C GLN A 50 -7.24 -34.42 -18.86
N ALA A 51 -6.12 -33.88 -19.35
CA ALA A 51 -5.76 -33.93 -20.77
C ALA A 51 -5.01 -35.22 -21.16
N ALA A 52 -4.35 -35.91 -20.21
CA ALA A 52 -3.57 -37.12 -20.50
C ALA A 52 -4.43 -38.41 -20.53
N ASP A 53 -5.55 -38.45 -19.81
CA ASP A 53 -6.41 -39.64 -19.72
C ASP A 53 -7.60 -39.63 -20.70
N GLN A 54 -7.92 -38.49 -21.34
CA GLN A 54 -9.03 -38.40 -22.31
C GLN A 54 -8.66 -38.83 -23.74
N GLU A 55 -7.38 -39.01 -24.07
CA GLU A 55 -6.96 -39.53 -25.38
C GLU A 55 -6.75 -41.06 -25.40
N THR A 56 -6.62 -41.71 -24.24
CA THR A 56 -6.46 -43.18 -24.12
C THR A 56 -7.79 -43.91 -23.91
N GLY A 57 -8.86 -43.41 -24.51
CA GLY A 57 -10.21 -43.96 -24.40
C GLY A 57 -11.05 -43.74 -25.65
N ARG A 58 -10.42 -43.70 -26.84
CA ARG A 58 -11.08 -43.94 -28.13
C ARG A 58 -10.74 -45.33 -28.63
#